data_AF-A0A1S8XX28-F1
#
_entry.id   AF-A0A1S8XX28-F1
#
_cell.length_a   1.000
_cell.length_b   1.000
_cell.length_c   1.000
_cell.angle_alpha   90.00
_cell.angle_beta   90.00
_cell.angle_gamma   90.00
#
_symmetry.space_group_name_H-M   'P 1'
#
loop_
_entity.id
_entity.type
_entity.pdbx_description
1 polymer ?
#
loop_
_entity_poly.entity_id
_entity_poly.type
_entity_poly.pdbx_seq_one_letter_code
_entity_poly.pdbx_strand_id
1 'polypeptide(L)'
;MIILDTNVLWGVTLDSSTADLLRALRAAGVRVAVPWVVMEELASQRALQYTETHEKAASALKELKRHVPWGGVPNLGQVDTERHRKHWRNTYRQMVEVIQPSAEVLRNALFRESNVLAPCKRVGGQKGEKTGSRDAAIWLTAVEYARKHEDDKVYFVSTNTKDFGNGTEYPEPMKSDLAGIEGRFFHLTSMDDVLSRFAKQADPDPEFLPALLAREETIGLLVDALSEHLPTFASKTDDGWLNPRLICTRLGDGEDAGETLSGLGWFNTPSLTLDGVLDESARSIDGQDWYMATVRLLATGFMVLAGPSFIPAANALEARVLVTQDKTGTRPSVLRCKPPQALDAEEVSRVLSTWTNWQQEVEASFPPDHLPRQASAKTSTLPQSDSSAAALSFLIMMAVDAWMNRKRSK
;
A
#
# COMPACT_ATOMS: atom_id res chain seq x y z
N MET A 1 -21.27 11.22 3.59
CA MET A 1 -20.85 10.32 2.48
C MET A 1 -20.23 11.14 1.36
N ILE A 2 -19.04 10.78 0.88
CA ILE A 2 -18.41 11.32 -0.33
C ILE A 2 -18.49 10.26 -1.42
N ILE A 3 -19.03 10.58 -2.60
CA ILE A 3 -19.16 9.66 -3.74
C ILE A 3 -18.34 10.22 -4.91
N LEU A 4 -17.33 9.49 -5.35
CA LEU A 4 -16.39 9.91 -6.38
C LEU A 4 -16.78 9.36 -7.76
N ASP A 5 -16.68 10.22 -8.77
CA ASP A 5 -16.70 9.85 -10.19
C ASP A 5 -15.34 9.27 -10.64
N THR A 6 -15.32 8.54 -11.76
CA THR A 6 -14.10 7.95 -12.34
C THR A 6 -13.04 9.01 -12.61
N ASN A 7 -13.42 10.18 -13.14
CA ASN A 7 -12.46 11.23 -13.49
C ASN A 7 -11.67 11.79 -12.30
N VAL A 8 -12.20 11.70 -11.08
CA VAL A 8 -11.51 12.12 -9.85
C VAL A 8 -10.40 11.15 -9.49
N LEU A 9 -10.63 9.86 -9.74
CA LEU A 9 -9.67 8.78 -9.50
C LEU A 9 -8.79 8.49 -10.72
N TRP A 10 -9.12 9.08 -11.87
CA TRP A 10 -8.32 8.94 -13.07
C TRP A 10 -6.95 9.61 -12.87
N GLY A 11 -5.88 8.85 -13.07
CA GLY A 11 -4.52 9.34 -12.88
C GLY A 11 -4.06 9.39 -11.42
N VAL A 12 -4.96 9.12 -10.46
CA VAL A 12 -4.59 8.90 -9.05
C VAL A 12 -3.80 7.60 -8.98
N THR A 13 -2.50 7.73 -8.73
CA THR A 13 -1.66 6.61 -8.32
C THR A 13 -1.88 6.35 -6.83
N LEU A 14 -1.61 5.12 -6.38
CA LEU A 14 -1.68 4.77 -4.96
C LEU A 14 -0.73 5.61 -4.09
N ASP A 15 0.31 6.13 -4.74
CA ASP A 15 1.34 6.97 -4.15
C ASP A 15 1.12 8.46 -4.38
N SER A 16 -0.09 8.86 -4.78
CA SER A 16 -0.44 10.27 -4.92
C SER A 16 -0.95 10.88 -3.61
N SER A 17 -0.83 12.21 -3.50
CA SER A 17 -1.42 12.96 -2.38
C SER A 17 -2.95 12.80 -2.29
N THR A 18 -3.63 12.63 -3.43
CA THR A 18 -5.07 12.35 -3.47
C THR A 18 -5.38 11.01 -2.81
N ALA A 19 -4.62 9.95 -3.12
CA ALA A 19 -4.80 8.65 -2.49
C ALA A 19 -4.59 8.72 -0.96
N ASP A 20 -3.55 9.44 -0.51
CA ASP A 20 -3.29 9.69 0.91
C ASP A 20 -4.46 10.41 1.59
N LEU A 21 -5.01 11.44 0.94
CA LEU A 21 -6.18 12.17 1.45
C LEU A 21 -7.40 11.25 1.59
N LEU A 22 -7.71 10.42 0.60
CA LEU A 22 -8.86 9.51 0.67
C LEU A 22 -8.69 8.49 1.81
N ARG A 23 -7.48 7.96 2.00
CA ARG A 23 -7.16 7.09 3.14
C ARG A 23 -7.31 7.84 4.47
N ALA A 24 -6.86 9.09 4.54
CA ALA A 24 -6.98 9.91 5.75
C ALA A 24 -8.43 10.23 6.11
N LEU A 25 -9.26 10.60 5.13
CA LEU A 25 -10.69 10.80 5.32
C LEU A 25 -11.35 9.51 5.84
N ARG A 26 -11.02 8.36 5.24
CA ARG A 26 -11.53 7.06 5.69
C ARG A 26 -11.09 6.71 7.11
N ALA A 27 -9.82 6.93 7.46
CA ALA A 27 -9.29 6.72 8.80
C ALA A 27 -9.97 7.63 9.84
N ALA A 28 -10.36 8.85 9.44
CA ALA A 28 -11.16 9.77 10.23
C ALA A 28 -12.66 9.43 10.28
N GLY A 29 -13.08 8.27 9.76
CA GLY A 29 -14.47 7.83 9.77
C GLY A 29 -15.35 8.48 8.70
N VAL A 30 -14.80 9.32 7.83
CA VAL A 30 -15.53 9.88 6.68
C VAL A 30 -15.67 8.79 5.62
N ARG A 31 -16.91 8.39 5.32
CA ARG A 31 -17.18 7.41 4.27
C ARG A 31 -16.91 8.00 2.89
N VAL A 32 -15.96 7.41 2.19
CA VAL A 32 -15.57 7.73 0.80
C VAL A 32 -15.87 6.52 -0.07
N ALA A 33 -16.70 6.72 -1.08
CA ALA A 33 -17.25 5.66 -1.91
C ALA A 33 -17.09 5.93 -3.41
N VAL A 34 -17.19 4.87 -4.20
CA VAL A 34 -17.41 4.92 -5.64
C VAL A 34 -18.61 4.04 -6.04
N PRO A 35 -19.40 4.44 -7.05
CA PRO A 35 -20.33 3.51 -7.69
C PRO A 35 -19.58 2.30 -8.27
N TRP A 36 -20.19 1.12 -8.26
CA TRP A 36 -19.57 -0.09 -8.83
C TRP A 36 -19.09 0.08 -10.27
N VAL A 37 -19.84 0.81 -11.10
CA VAL A 37 -19.45 1.08 -12.50
C VAL A 37 -18.13 1.85 -12.61
N VAL A 38 -17.83 2.75 -11.66
CA VAL A 38 -16.53 3.47 -11.59
C VAL A 38 -15.40 2.50 -11.27
N MET A 39 -15.62 1.62 -10.30
CA MET A 39 -14.63 0.60 -9.92
C MET A 39 -14.29 -0.33 -11.10
N GLU A 40 -15.31 -0.80 -11.84
CA GLU A 40 -15.09 -1.65 -13.01
C GLU A 40 -14.41 -0.93 -14.15
N GLU A 41 -14.71 0.35 -14.35
CA GLU A 41 -14.03 1.16 -15.35
C GLU A 41 -12.53 1.31 -15.02
N LEU A 42 -12.19 1.71 -13.79
CA LEU A 42 -10.80 1.87 -13.35
C LEU A 42 -10.01 0.56 -13.51
N ALA A 43 -10.59 -0.56 -13.06
CA ALA A 43 -9.95 -1.88 -13.18
C ALA A 43 -9.80 -2.31 -14.66
N SER A 44 -10.79 -2.02 -15.50
CA SER A 44 -10.77 -2.36 -16.92
C SER A 44 -9.71 -1.57 -17.68
N GLN A 45 -9.54 -0.27 -17.39
CA GLN A 45 -8.50 0.55 -17.99
C GLN A 45 -7.09 0.03 -17.67
N ARG A 46 -6.86 -0.40 -16.42
CA ARG A 46 -5.59 -1.04 -16.04
C ARG A 46 -5.35 -2.35 -16.79
N ALA A 47 -6.39 -3.17 -16.94
CA ALA A 47 -6.30 -4.41 -17.70
C ALA A 47 -6.02 -4.18 -19.20
N LEU A 48 -6.57 -3.11 -19.79
CA LEU A 48 -6.25 -2.71 -21.17
C LEU A 48 -4.77 -2.31 -21.31
N GLN A 49 -4.27 -1.44 -20.42
CA GLN A 49 -2.85 -1.05 -20.39
C GLN A 49 -1.93 -2.26 -20.22
N TYR A 50 -2.29 -3.20 -19.34
CA TYR A 50 -1.55 -4.44 -19.13
C TYR A 50 -1.50 -5.30 -20.40
N THR A 51 -2.64 -5.48 -21.08
CA THR A 51 -2.73 -6.25 -22.31
C THR A 51 -1.85 -5.64 -23.40
N GLU A 52 -1.96 -4.34 -23.65
CA GLU A 52 -1.14 -3.62 -24.63
C GLU A 52 0.37 -3.74 -24.32
N THR A 53 0.73 -3.63 -23.04
CA THR A 53 2.13 -3.74 -22.60
C THR A 53 2.66 -5.17 -22.79
N HIS A 54 1.84 -6.18 -22.47
CA HIS A 54 2.19 -7.58 -22.69
C HIS A 54 2.37 -7.88 -24.18
N GLU A 55 1.47 -7.43 -25.05
CA GLU A 55 1.59 -7.60 -26.50
C GLU A 55 2.87 -6.97 -27.08
N LYS A 56 3.23 -5.77 -26.60
CA LYS A 56 4.50 -5.11 -26.95
C LYS A 56 5.69 -5.93 -26.49
N ALA A 57 5.67 -6.42 -25.25
CA ALA A 57 6.74 -7.27 -24.72
C ALA A 57 6.85 -8.60 -25.49
N ALA A 58 5.73 -9.24 -25.82
CA ALA A 58 5.68 -10.47 -26.61
C ALA A 58 6.27 -10.27 -28.00
N SER A 59 5.95 -9.14 -28.64
CA SER A 59 6.51 -8.76 -29.93
C SER A 59 8.02 -8.52 -29.85
N ALA A 60 8.49 -7.80 -28.82
CA ALA A 60 9.91 -7.55 -28.59
C ALA A 60 10.71 -8.84 -28.32
N LEU A 61 10.20 -9.75 -27.50
CA LEU A 61 10.85 -11.04 -27.24
C LEU A 61 10.86 -11.93 -28.49
N LYS A 62 9.81 -11.89 -29.31
CA LYS A 62 9.77 -12.59 -30.59
C LYS A 62 10.84 -12.06 -31.54
N GLU A 63 11.05 -10.76 -31.58
CA GLU A 63 12.11 -10.15 -32.39
C GLU A 63 13.50 -10.53 -31.85
N LEU A 64 13.73 -10.43 -30.55
CA LEU A 64 14.99 -10.83 -29.93
C LEU A 64 15.35 -12.30 -30.23
N LYS A 65 14.37 -13.20 -30.19
CA LYS A 65 14.56 -14.63 -30.53
C LYS A 65 15.09 -14.85 -31.95
N ARG A 66 14.87 -13.91 -32.89
CA ARG A 66 15.40 -14.01 -34.26
C ARG A 66 16.89 -13.70 -34.34
N HIS A 67 17.40 -12.88 -33.42
CA HIS A 67 18.80 -12.41 -33.41
C HIS A 67 19.69 -13.16 -32.41
N VAL A 68 19.12 -14.01 -31.56
CA VAL A 68 19.84 -14.76 -30.52
C VAL A 68 19.81 -16.26 -30.83
N PRO A 69 20.73 -16.77 -31.68
CA PRO A 69 20.69 -18.14 -32.18
C PRO A 69 21.00 -19.21 -31.12
N TRP A 70 21.65 -18.83 -30.01
CA TRP A 70 21.97 -19.72 -28.90
C TRP A 70 20.84 -19.83 -27.86
N GLY A 71 19.68 -19.22 -28.09
CA GLY A 71 18.53 -19.31 -27.19
C GLY A 71 18.68 -18.46 -25.92
N GLY A 72 18.02 -18.86 -24.83
CA GLY A 72 18.05 -18.14 -23.54
C GLY A 72 17.15 -16.90 -23.46
N VAL A 73 16.36 -16.61 -24.50
CA VAL A 73 15.33 -15.56 -24.42
C VAL A 73 14.19 -16.05 -23.53
N PRO A 74 13.81 -15.30 -22.48
CA PRO A 74 12.73 -15.70 -21.59
C PRO A 74 11.41 -15.89 -22.34
N ASN A 75 10.55 -16.76 -21.82
CA ASN A 75 9.17 -16.87 -22.27
C ASN A 75 8.28 -16.01 -21.38
N LEU A 76 7.49 -15.14 -21.99
CA LEU A 76 6.40 -14.47 -21.29
C LEU A 76 5.33 -15.50 -20.92
N GLY A 77 4.80 -15.39 -19.70
CA GLY A 77 3.62 -16.13 -19.28
C GLY A 77 2.38 -15.73 -20.07
N GLN A 78 1.29 -16.49 -19.92
CA GLN A 78 0.00 -16.14 -20.51
C GLN A 78 -0.57 -14.85 -19.91
N VAL A 79 -1.29 -14.08 -20.73
CA VAL A 79 -2.00 -12.87 -20.28
C VAL A 79 -3.16 -13.31 -19.37
N ASP A 80 -3.15 -12.85 -18.13
CA ASP A 80 -4.27 -13.05 -17.19
C ASP A 80 -4.89 -11.70 -16.82
N THR A 81 -5.81 -11.25 -17.67
CA THR A 81 -6.47 -9.95 -17.49
C THR A 81 -7.37 -9.92 -16.25
N GLU A 82 -7.98 -11.05 -15.87
CA GLU A 82 -8.90 -11.07 -14.73
C GLU A 82 -8.16 -11.06 -13.39
N ARG A 83 -7.02 -11.77 -13.28
CA ARG A 83 -6.13 -11.60 -12.11
C ARG A 83 -5.67 -10.16 -11.99
N HIS A 84 -5.35 -9.50 -13.11
CA HIS A 84 -4.97 -8.09 -13.11
C HIS A 84 -6.12 -7.18 -12.66
N ARG A 85 -7.35 -7.38 -13.16
CA ARG A 85 -8.53 -6.63 -12.70
C ARG A 85 -8.79 -6.86 -11.21
N LYS A 86 -8.74 -8.12 -10.74
CA LYS A 86 -8.94 -8.48 -9.33
C LYS A 86 -7.93 -7.77 -8.43
N HIS A 87 -6.65 -7.75 -8.82
CA HIS A 87 -5.61 -6.99 -8.13
C HIS A 87 -6.04 -5.52 -8.00
N TRP A 88 -6.29 -4.83 -9.10
CA TRP A 88 -6.64 -3.40 -9.06
C TRP A 88 -7.94 -3.09 -8.32
N ARG A 89 -8.98 -3.94 -8.43
CA ARG A 89 -10.20 -3.79 -7.62
C ARG A 89 -9.89 -3.84 -6.12
N ASN A 90 -9.06 -4.79 -5.70
CA ASN A 90 -8.65 -4.91 -4.29
C ASN A 90 -7.82 -3.71 -3.85
N THR A 91 -6.90 -3.28 -4.70
CA THR A 91 -6.07 -2.10 -4.46
C THR A 91 -6.91 -0.84 -4.28
N TYR A 92 -7.85 -0.54 -5.18
CA TYR A 92 -8.72 0.64 -5.04
C TYR A 92 -9.63 0.56 -3.80
N ARG A 93 -10.11 -0.64 -3.43
CA ARG A 93 -10.91 -0.86 -2.19
C ARG A 93 -10.16 -0.55 -0.89
N GLN A 94 -8.84 -0.42 -0.92
CA GLN A 94 -8.08 0.07 0.23
C GLN A 94 -8.39 1.55 0.52
N MET A 95 -8.80 2.33 -0.49
CA MET A 95 -9.06 3.76 -0.36
C MET A 95 -10.54 4.11 -0.31
N VAL A 96 -11.38 3.33 -1.01
CA VAL A 96 -12.82 3.64 -1.17
C VAL A 96 -13.71 2.43 -0.91
N GLU A 97 -14.92 2.67 -0.41
CA GLU A 97 -15.99 1.67 -0.44
C GLU A 97 -16.65 1.61 -1.83
N VAL A 98 -17.31 0.49 -2.16
CA VAL A 98 -18.04 0.32 -3.43
C VAL A 98 -19.53 0.29 -3.16
N ILE A 99 -20.27 1.23 -3.74
CA ILE A 99 -21.73 1.28 -3.69
C ILE A 99 -22.28 0.50 -4.88
N GLN A 100 -23.10 -0.51 -4.61
CA GLN A 100 -23.77 -1.31 -5.63
C GLN A 100 -25.03 -0.58 -6.13
N PRO A 101 -25.12 -0.26 -7.44
CA PRO A 101 -26.35 0.27 -8.01
C PRO A 101 -27.45 -0.79 -7.99
N SER A 102 -28.70 -0.38 -7.79
CA SER A 102 -29.82 -1.29 -8.05
C SER A 102 -29.95 -1.61 -9.55
N ALA A 103 -30.62 -2.72 -9.85
CA ALA A 103 -30.98 -3.07 -11.22
C ALA A 103 -31.84 -1.99 -11.89
N GLU A 104 -32.64 -1.25 -11.12
CA GLU A 104 -33.43 -0.14 -11.63
C GLU A 104 -32.55 1.05 -12.05
N VAL A 105 -31.55 1.41 -11.24
CA VAL A 105 -30.55 2.43 -11.61
C VAL A 105 -29.88 2.10 -12.94
N LEU A 106 -29.43 0.85 -13.12
CA LEU A 106 -28.79 0.42 -14.36
C LEU A 106 -29.73 0.45 -15.56
N ARG A 107 -30.99 -0.01 -15.39
CA ARG A 107 -32.02 0.09 -16.45
C ARG A 107 -32.31 1.54 -16.82
N ASN A 108 -32.43 2.42 -15.83
CA ASN A 108 -32.69 3.85 -16.05
C ASN A 108 -31.50 4.53 -16.74
N ALA A 109 -30.26 4.15 -16.42
CA ALA A 109 -29.08 4.65 -17.11
C ALA A 109 -29.08 4.30 -18.62
N LEU A 110 -29.38 3.05 -18.96
CA LEU A 110 -29.54 2.60 -20.36
C LEU A 110 -30.72 3.29 -21.05
N PHE A 111 -31.83 3.48 -20.33
CA PHE A 111 -32.98 4.22 -20.83
C PHE A 111 -32.61 5.67 -21.16
N ARG A 112 -31.84 6.35 -20.30
CA ARG A 112 -31.38 7.72 -20.54
C ARG A 112 -30.48 7.82 -21.76
N GLU A 113 -29.53 6.90 -21.93
CA GLU A 113 -28.69 6.89 -23.13
C GLU A 113 -29.52 6.68 -24.40
N SER A 114 -30.46 5.74 -24.36
CA SER A 114 -31.37 5.46 -25.48
C SER A 114 -32.19 6.69 -25.89
N ASN A 115 -32.56 7.53 -24.93
CA ASN A 115 -33.37 8.73 -25.13
C ASN A 115 -32.56 10.03 -25.17
N VAL A 116 -31.23 9.97 -25.02
CA VAL A 116 -30.34 11.15 -24.96
C VAL A 116 -30.75 12.13 -23.85
N LEU A 117 -31.10 11.59 -22.68
CA LEU A 117 -31.47 12.35 -21.49
C LEU A 117 -30.24 12.57 -20.61
N ALA A 118 -30.09 13.76 -20.06
CA ALA A 118 -28.93 14.11 -19.23
C ALA A 118 -28.69 13.11 -18.07
N PRO A 119 -27.42 12.76 -17.78
CA PRO A 119 -26.17 13.30 -18.35
C PRO A 119 -25.78 12.72 -19.72
N CYS A 120 -26.61 11.87 -20.34
CA CYS A 120 -26.32 11.30 -21.65
C CYS A 120 -26.45 12.35 -22.77
N LYS A 121 -25.62 12.19 -23.82
CA LYS A 121 -25.55 13.12 -24.96
C LYS A 121 -25.25 12.40 -26.27
N ARG A 122 -25.32 13.14 -27.38
CA ARG A 122 -24.79 12.70 -28.69
C ARG A 122 -23.41 13.28 -28.92
N VAL A 123 -22.45 12.43 -29.29
CA VAL A 123 -21.10 12.84 -29.71
C VAL A 123 -21.04 12.84 -31.24
N GLY A 124 -20.64 13.95 -31.86
CA GLY A 124 -20.60 14.10 -33.32
C GLY A 124 -21.87 14.71 -33.94
N GLY A 125 -22.68 15.43 -33.16
CA GLY A 125 -23.86 16.16 -33.66
C GLY A 125 -25.15 15.33 -33.71
N GLN A 126 -26.14 15.76 -34.50
CA GLN A 126 -27.49 15.17 -34.51
C GLN A 126 -27.55 13.70 -34.93
N LYS A 127 -26.63 13.27 -35.80
CA LYS A 127 -26.47 11.87 -36.24
C LYS A 127 -25.34 11.15 -35.49
N GLY A 128 -24.81 11.79 -34.44
CA GLY A 128 -23.74 11.26 -33.62
C GLY A 128 -24.15 10.08 -32.76
N GLU A 129 -23.13 9.38 -32.25
CA GLU A 129 -23.27 8.25 -31.34
C GLU A 129 -23.88 8.71 -30.02
N LYS A 130 -24.84 7.94 -29.52
CA LYS A 130 -25.42 8.16 -28.19
C LYS A 130 -24.46 7.58 -27.16
N THR A 131 -24.15 8.35 -26.13
CA THR A 131 -23.22 7.95 -25.07
C THR A 131 -23.66 8.52 -23.73
N GLY A 132 -23.07 8.01 -22.65
CA GLY A 132 -23.25 8.52 -21.29
C GLY A 132 -24.05 7.61 -20.37
N SER A 133 -24.41 6.39 -20.78
CA SER A 133 -25.02 5.39 -19.87
C SER A 133 -24.18 5.19 -18.60
N ARG A 134 -22.85 5.18 -18.73
CA ARG A 134 -21.93 5.17 -17.58
C ARG A 134 -22.19 6.36 -16.65
N ASP A 135 -22.14 7.57 -17.19
CA ASP A 135 -22.28 8.81 -16.39
C ASP A 135 -23.67 8.88 -15.74
N ALA A 136 -24.71 8.42 -16.44
CA ALA A 136 -26.06 8.29 -15.89
C ALA A 136 -26.12 7.26 -14.76
N ALA A 137 -25.45 6.11 -14.88
CA ALA A 137 -25.37 5.12 -13.81
C ALA A 137 -24.64 5.66 -12.58
N ILE A 138 -23.54 6.41 -12.76
CA ILE A 138 -22.79 7.07 -11.68
C ILE A 138 -23.69 8.05 -10.92
N TRP A 139 -24.32 8.98 -11.65
CA TRP A 139 -25.26 9.96 -11.11
C TRP A 139 -26.41 9.31 -10.35
N LEU A 140 -27.11 8.38 -11.00
CA LEU A 140 -28.29 7.73 -10.42
C LEU A 140 -27.92 6.86 -9.21
N THR A 141 -26.72 6.30 -9.16
CA THR A 141 -26.24 5.58 -7.96
C THR A 141 -26.07 6.54 -6.78
N ALA A 142 -25.50 7.73 -7.01
CA ALA A 142 -25.35 8.74 -5.97
C ALA A 142 -26.71 9.25 -5.47
N VAL A 143 -27.65 9.51 -6.38
CA VAL A 143 -29.02 9.92 -6.04
C VAL A 143 -29.75 8.80 -5.28
N GLU A 144 -29.66 7.56 -5.73
CA GLU A 144 -30.27 6.42 -5.05
C GLU A 144 -29.71 6.26 -3.63
N TYR A 145 -28.39 6.38 -3.47
CA TYR A 145 -27.75 6.33 -2.16
C TYR A 145 -28.32 7.42 -1.24
N ALA A 146 -28.37 8.67 -1.72
CA ALA A 146 -28.93 9.77 -0.96
C ALA A 146 -30.36 9.45 -0.52
N ARG A 147 -31.24 9.05 -1.45
CA ARG A 147 -32.64 8.72 -1.13
C ARG A 147 -32.79 7.63 -0.06
N LYS A 148 -31.96 6.58 -0.10
CA LYS A 148 -32.02 5.47 0.87
C LYS A 148 -31.42 5.81 2.25
N HIS A 149 -30.65 6.89 2.36
CA HIS A 149 -30.01 7.32 3.60
C HIS A 149 -30.39 8.76 3.89
N GLU A 150 -31.58 8.96 4.47
CA GLU A 150 -32.18 10.28 4.66
C GLU A 150 -31.35 11.22 5.57
N ASP A 151 -30.67 10.63 6.56
CA ASP A 151 -29.83 11.37 7.51
C ASP A 151 -28.45 11.74 6.95
N ASP A 152 -28.04 11.12 5.83
CA ASP A 152 -26.72 11.35 5.25
C ASP A 152 -26.71 12.61 4.36
N LYS A 153 -25.70 13.45 4.58
CA LYS A 153 -25.23 14.40 3.57
C LYS A 153 -24.38 13.66 2.54
N VAL A 154 -24.74 13.79 1.28
CA VAL A 154 -24.06 13.18 0.13
C VAL A 154 -23.29 14.27 -0.61
N TYR A 155 -22.00 14.05 -0.81
CA TYR A 155 -21.12 14.91 -1.58
C TYR A 155 -20.67 14.15 -2.82
N PHE A 156 -21.30 14.42 -3.96
CA PHE A 156 -20.90 13.90 -5.25
C PHE A 156 -19.72 14.71 -5.79
N VAL A 157 -18.62 14.05 -6.15
CA VAL A 157 -17.39 14.71 -6.61
C VAL A 157 -17.11 14.32 -8.05
N SER A 158 -17.11 15.30 -8.96
CA SER A 158 -16.74 15.10 -10.36
C SER A 158 -16.13 16.35 -10.96
N THR A 159 -15.03 16.19 -11.70
CA THR A 159 -14.44 17.28 -12.50
C THR A 159 -15.14 17.46 -13.86
N ASN A 160 -16.15 16.62 -14.19
CA ASN A 160 -16.84 16.61 -15.47
C ASN A 160 -18.01 17.60 -15.47
N THR A 161 -17.65 18.87 -15.50
CA THR A 161 -18.64 19.97 -15.51
C THR A 161 -19.46 20.03 -16.79
N LYS A 162 -19.04 19.35 -17.86
CA LYS A 162 -19.80 19.28 -19.11
C LYS A 162 -21.03 18.39 -19.00
N ASP A 163 -20.92 17.28 -18.27
CA ASP A 163 -22.00 16.29 -18.17
C ASP A 163 -22.80 16.42 -16.88
N PHE A 164 -22.15 16.80 -15.78
CA PHE A 164 -22.82 16.95 -14.48
C PHE A 164 -23.06 18.40 -14.05
N GLY A 165 -22.58 19.38 -14.80
CA GLY A 165 -22.63 20.80 -14.41
C GLY A 165 -21.63 21.13 -13.28
N ASN A 166 -21.81 22.29 -12.67
CA ASN A 166 -20.97 22.79 -11.56
C ASN A 166 -21.66 22.66 -10.18
N GLY A 167 -22.82 22.00 -10.13
CA GLY A 167 -23.59 21.83 -8.91
C GLY A 167 -24.60 22.93 -8.59
N THR A 168 -24.64 24.05 -9.33
CA THR A 168 -25.60 25.13 -9.07
C THR A 168 -26.92 24.93 -9.80
N GLU A 169 -26.88 24.38 -11.02
CA GLU A 169 -28.05 24.11 -11.84
C GLU A 169 -27.90 22.78 -12.55
N TYR A 170 -29.02 22.08 -12.75
CA TYR A 170 -29.08 20.79 -13.43
C TYR A 170 -30.13 20.82 -14.54
N PRO A 171 -29.84 20.25 -15.72
CA PRO A 171 -30.86 20.04 -16.74
C PRO A 171 -31.86 18.97 -16.31
N GLU A 172 -33.05 18.96 -16.91
CA GLU A 172 -33.93 17.80 -16.79
C GLU A 172 -33.32 16.59 -17.52
N PRO A 173 -33.45 15.36 -16.99
CA PRO A 173 -34.18 14.97 -15.78
C PRO A 173 -33.36 15.03 -14.47
N MET A 174 -32.10 15.44 -14.53
CA MET A 174 -31.22 15.45 -13.33
C MET A 174 -31.76 16.35 -12.22
N LYS A 175 -32.38 17.47 -12.57
CA LYS A 175 -33.06 18.33 -11.59
C LYS A 175 -34.18 17.58 -10.87
N SER A 176 -35.04 16.87 -11.61
CA SER A 176 -36.10 16.04 -11.02
C SER A 176 -35.57 14.88 -10.17
N ASP A 177 -34.37 14.35 -10.46
CA ASP A 177 -33.75 13.32 -9.62
C ASP A 177 -33.46 13.80 -8.20
N LEU A 178 -33.16 15.09 -8.04
CA LEU A 178 -32.83 15.69 -6.76
C LEU A 178 -34.06 16.12 -5.94
N ALA A 179 -35.28 15.96 -6.49
CA ALA A 179 -36.50 16.33 -5.79
C ALA A 179 -36.59 15.68 -4.40
N GLY A 180 -36.66 16.50 -3.35
CA GLY A 180 -36.74 16.07 -1.96
C GLY A 180 -35.39 15.78 -1.28
N ILE A 181 -34.27 15.93 -1.97
CA ILE A 181 -32.91 15.71 -1.43
C ILE A 181 -31.96 16.90 -1.66
N GLU A 182 -32.46 18.02 -2.18
CA GLU A 182 -31.68 19.20 -2.60
C GLU A 182 -30.86 19.79 -1.44
N GLY A 183 -31.40 19.76 -0.21
CA GLY A 183 -30.72 20.29 0.97
C GLY A 183 -29.56 19.45 1.50
N ARG A 184 -29.35 18.25 0.96
CA ARG A 184 -28.35 17.28 1.45
C ARG A 184 -27.52 16.61 0.36
N PHE A 185 -27.79 16.89 -0.91
CA PHE A 185 -27.00 16.45 -2.05
C PHE A 185 -26.14 17.61 -2.57
N PHE A 186 -24.84 17.55 -2.32
CA PHE A 186 -23.87 18.57 -2.72
C PHE A 186 -23.00 18.04 -3.85
N HIS A 187 -22.72 18.88 -4.85
CA HIS A 187 -21.80 18.56 -5.93
C HIS A 187 -20.53 19.40 -5.78
N LEU A 188 -19.40 18.72 -5.66
CA LEU A 188 -18.06 19.30 -5.56
C LEU A 188 -17.31 19.04 -6.87
N THR A 189 -16.61 20.04 -7.41
CA THR A 189 -15.99 19.93 -8.74
C THR A 189 -14.51 19.59 -8.69
N SER A 190 -13.93 19.50 -7.50
CA SER A 190 -12.52 19.20 -7.30
C SER A 190 -12.24 18.49 -5.95
N MET A 191 -11.05 17.89 -5.84
CA MET A 191 -10.55 17.38 -4.55
C MET A 191 -10.20 18.50 -3.56
N ASP A 192 -9.89 19.71 -4.05
CA ASP A 192 -9.65 20.88 -3.19
C ASP A 192 -10.92 21.37 -2.51
N ASP A 193 -12.08 21.22 -3.16
CA ASP A 193 -13.38 21.46 -2.54
C ASP A 193 -13.66 20.43 -1.44
N VAL A 194 -13.31 19.16 -1.67
CA VAL A 194 -13.40 18.11 -0.64
C VAL A 194 -12.50 18.46 0.54
N LEU A 195 -11.24 18.84 0.28
CA LEU A 195 -10.32 19.29 1.32
C LEU A 195 -10.92 20.44 2.12
N SER A 196 -11.34 21.50 1.44
CA SER A 196 -11.89 22.70 2.08
C SER A 196 -13.16 22.42 2.89
N ARG A 197 -13.93 21.40 2.49
CA ARG A 197 -15.18 21.00 3.17
C ARG A 197 -14.94 20.12 4.39
N PHE A 198 -13.98 19.20 4.34
CA PHE A 198 -13.80 18.15 5.34
C PHE A 198 -12.54 18.31 6.19
N ALA A 199 -11.58 19.11 5.75
CA ALA A 199 -10.30 19.30 6.40
C ALA A 199 -9.99 20.79 6.55
N LYS A 200 -9.79 21.25 7.78
CA LYS A 200 -9.18 22.56 8.03
C LYS A 200 -7.68 22.38 8.09
N GLN A 201 -6.92 23.32 7.52
CA GLN A 201 -5.48 23.34 7.76
C GLN A 201 -5.25 23.57 9.25
N ALA A 202 -4.51 22.67 9.88
CA ALA A 202 -4.00 22.86 11.23
C ALA A 202 -2.55 23.33 11.14
N ASP A 203 -2.11 24.13 12.10
CA ASP A 203 -0.72 24.55 12.20
C ASP A 203 0.03 23.44 12.97
N PRO A 204 0.87 22.62 12.30
CA PRO A 204 1.63 21.62 13.01
C PRO A 204 2.66 22.30 13.90
N ASP A 205 2.66 21.99 15.19
CA ASP A 205 3.84 22.23 16.02
C ASP A 205 4.99 21.37 15.45
N PRO A 206 6.07 21.98 14.93
CA PRO A 206 7.14 21.27 14.24
C PRO A 206 7.92 20.32 15.17
N GLU A 207 7.83 20.50 16.48
CA GLU A 207 8.48 19.61 17.45
C GLU A 207 7.57 18.45 17.88
N PHE A 208 6.26 18.65 17.79
CA PHE A 208 5.26 17.69 18.27
C PHE A 208 5.31 16.37 17.51
N LEU A 209 5.29 16.41 16.17
CA LEU A 209 5.20 15.19 15.36
C LEU A 209 6.47 14.33 15.44
N PRO A 210 7.69 14.89 15.31
CA PRO A 210 8.92 14.12 15.56
C PRO A 210 8.96 13.53 16.97
N ALA A 211 8.59 14.30 17.99
CA ALA A 211 8.56 13.79 19.37
C ALA A 211 7.53 12.69 19.59
N LEU A 212 6.37 12.77 18.94
CA LEU A 212 5.32 11.74 18.98
C LEU A 212 5.76 10.44 18.30
N LEU A 213 6.41 10.56 17.13
CA LEU A 213 6.91 9.43 16.35
C LEU A 213 8.12 8.75 16.98
N ALA A 214 8.94 9.48 17.74
CA ALA A 214 10.11 8.94 18.44
C ALA A 214 9.74 8.13 19.71
N ARG A 215 8.48 8.13 20.15
CA ARG A 215 8.05 7.33 21.31
C ARG A 215 8.11 5.85 20.97
N GLU A 216 8.63 5.06 21.92
CA GLU A 216 8.72 3.60 21.79
C GLU A 216 7.37 2.95 21.47
N GLU A 217 6.29 3.42 22.10
CA GLU A 217 4.93 2.97 21.82
C GLU A 217 4.51 3.21 20.36
N THR A 218 4.77 4.41 19.82
CA THR A 218 4.44 4.75 18.43
C THR A 218 5.28 3.95 17.44
N ILE A 219 6.57 3.74 17.75
CA ILE A 219 7.46 2.90 16.95
C ILE A 219 6.96 1.45 16.94
N GLY A 220 6.54 0.90 18.09
CA GLY A 220 5.95 -0.44 18.17
C GLY A 220 4.71 -0.58 17.27
N LEU A 221 3.81 0.39 17.29
CA LEU A 221 2.63 0.41 16.41
C LEU A 221 3.01 0.55 14.92
N LEU A 222 4.07 1.29 14.60
CA LEU A 222 4.59 1.40 13.24
C LEU A 222 5.24 0.09 12.77
N VAL A 223 5.96 -0.63 13.64
CA VAL A 223 6.52 -1.95 13.34
C VAL A 223 5.40 -2.90 12.89
N ASP A 224 4.32 -2.94 13.65
CA ASP A 224 3.16 -3.78 13.33
C ASP A 224 2.50 -3.34 12.01
N ALA A 225 2.29 -2.04 11.81
CA ALA A 225 1.70 -1.51 10.58
C ALA A 225 2.59 -1.70 9.33
N LEU A 226 3.90 -1.87 9.52
CA LEU A 226 4.89 -2.06 8.45
C LEU A 226 5.28 -3.53 8.24
N SER A 227 4.67 -4.48 8.95
CA SER A 227 5.08 -5.90 8.89
C SER A 227 4.98 -6.49 7.48
N GLU A 228 4.02 -6.06 6.67
CA GLU A 228 3.87 -6.47 5.27
C GLU A 228 5.00 -5.95 4.36
N HIS A 229 5.63 -4.84 4.75
CA HIS A 229 6.75 -4.21 4.03
C HIS A 229 8.13 -4.66 4.53
N LEU A 230 8.16 -5.34 5.68
CA LEU A 230 9.35 -5.91 6.30
C LEU A 230 9.20 -7.42 6.42
N PRO A 231 9.07 -8.15 5.29
CA PRO A 231 8.75 -9.56 5.31
C PRO A 231 9.81 -10.35 6.07
N THR A 232 9.34 -11.23 6.94
CA THR A 232 10.20 -12.21 7.59
C THR A 232 10.43 -13.38 6.63
N PHE A 233 11.56 -14.07 6.76
CA PHE A 233 11.89 -15.23 5.94
C PHE A 233 10.82 -16.34 6.03
N ALA A 234 10.08 -16.40 7.13
CA ALA A 234 9.00 -17.36 7.34
C ALA A 234 7.68 -16.97 6.65
N SER A 235 7.52 -15.73 6.18
CA SER A 235 6.29 -15.31 5.50
C SER A 235 6.20 -16.01 4.14
N LYS A 236 5.44 -17.11 4.08
CA LYS A 236 5.05 -17.73 2.82
C LYS A 236 4.08 -16.78 2.13
N THR A 237 4.54 -16.07 1.11
CA THR A 237 3.61 -15.48 0.14
C THR A 237 3.15 -16.63 -0.78
N ASP A 238 1.84 -16.90 -0.79
CA ASP A 238 1.21 -17.94 -1.63
C ASP A 238 1.37 -17.66 -3.14
N ASP A 239 1.95 -16.52 -3.47
CA ASP A 239 2.06 -15.94 -4.81
C ASP A 239 3.06 -16.69 -5.70
N GLY A 240 3.91 -17.55 -5.14
CA GLY A 240 4.77 -18.52 -5.86
C GLY A 240 5.79 -17.92 -6.83
N TRP A 241 5.82 -16.59 -6.96
CA TRP A 241 6.62 -15.85 -7.93
C TRP A 241 7.41 -14.78 -7.19
N LEU A 242 8.68 -15.10 -6.92
CA LEU A 242 9.70 -14.26 -6.31
C LEU A 242 9.41 -13.92 -4.84
N ASN A 243 10.09 -14.62 -3.91
CA ASN A 243 10.32 -14.03 -2.59
C ASN A 243 11.01 -12.68 -2.84
N PRO A 244 10.39 -11.54 -2.46
CA PRO A 244 10.97 -10.24 -2.73
C PRO A 244 12.31 -10.18 -2.01
N ARG A 245 13.39 -10.12 -2.79
CA ARG A 245 14.71 -9.96 -2.21
C ARG A 245 14.81 -8.54 -1.67
N LEU A 246 15.16 -8.41 -0.40
CA LEU A 246 15.40 -7.12 0.22
C LEU A 246 16.84 -6.71 -0.03
N ILE A 247 17.03 -5.45 -0.42
CA ILE A 247 18.35 -4.84 -0.44
C ILE A 247 18.64 -4.37 0.98
N CYS A 248 19.85 -4.67 1.48
CA CYS A 248 20.27 -4.35 2.83
C CYS A 248 21.76 -4.01 2.87
N THR A 249 22.19 -3.40 3.96
CA THR A 249 23.59 -3.11 4.26
C THR A 249 24.06 -3.98 5.41
N ARG A 250 25.20 -4.66 5.24
CA ARG A 250 25.80 -5.47 6.29
C ARG A 250 26.31 -4.59 7.44
N LEU A 251 25.98 -4.98 8.67
CA LEU A 251 26.50 -4.34 9.89
C LEU A 251 27.67 -5.16 10.49
N GLY A 252 28.49 -4.51 11.32
CA GLY A 252 29.59 -5.14 12.06
C GLY A 252 30.93 -4.45 11.85
N ASP A 253 32.01 -5.11 12.29
CA ASP A 253 33.38 -4.54 12.33
C ASP A 253 34.33 -5.18 11.30
N GLY A 254 33.80 -6.06 10.43
CA GLY A 254 34.59 -6.74 9.40
C GLY A 254 34.88 -5.84 8.20
N GLU A 255 35.79 -6.29 7.32
CA GLU A 255 36.09 -5.61 6.05
C GLU A 255 34.84 -5.44 5.17
N ASP A 256 33.87 -6.35 5.31
CA ASP A 256 32.60 -6.35 4.59
C ASP A 256 31.53 -5.42 5.23
N ALA A 257 31.85 -4.69 6.31
CA ALA A 257 30.91 -3.78 6.95
C ALA A 257 30.54 -2.62 6.00
N GLY A 258 29.25 -2.34 5.85
CA GLY A 258 28.76 -1.36 4.88
C GLY A 258 28.51 -1.93 3.48
N GLU A 259 28.83 -3.20 3.21
CA GLU A 259 28.51 -3.82 1.92
C GLU A 259 27.00 -3.93 1.69
N THR A 260 26.58 -3.62 0.46
CA THR A 260 25.20 -3.82 0.01
C THR A 260 24.98 -5.26 -0.43
N LEU A 261 24.00 -5.92 0.16
CA LEU A 261 23.67 -7.32 -0.05
C LEU A 261 22.18 -7.51 -0.34
N SER A 262 21.85 -8.67 -0.88
CA SER A 262 20.48 -9.07 -1.19
C SER A 262 20.05 -10.22 -0.28
N GLY A 263 19.12 -9.94 0.62
CA GLY A 263 18.55 -10.90 1.57
C GLY A 263 17.22 -11.47 1.11
N LEU A 264 16.88 -12.66 1.61
CA LEU A 264 15.60 -13.34 1.40
C LEU A 264 14.49 -12.81 2.32
N GLY A 265 14.84 -12.06 3.36
CA GLY A 265 13.91 -11.53 4.35
C GLY A 265 14.54 -11.47 5.74
N TRP A 266 13.86 -10.79 6.67
CA TRP A 266 14.32 -10.71 8.05
C TRP A 266 14.15 -12.04 8.77
N PHE A 267 15.12 -12.43 9.60
CA PHE A 267 15.01 -13.64 10.40
C PHE A 267 13.88 -13.52 11.44
N ASN A 268 13.79 -12.37 12.09
CA ASN A 268 12.74 -11.96 13.02
C ASN A 268 12.30 -10.52 12.71
N THR A 269 11.22 -10.04 13.33
CA THR A 269 10.79 -8.64 13.18
C THR A 269 11.94 -7.71 13.55
N PRO A 270 12.42 -6.85 12.61
CA PRO A 270 13.54 -5.97 12.88
C PRO A 270 13.17 -4.90 13.91
N SER A 271 14.18 -4.36 14.58
CA SER A 271 14.02 -3.16 15.40
C SER A 271 14.01 -1.94 14.49
N LEU A 272 13.04 -1.04 14.69
CA LEU A 272 12.93 0.22 13.95
C LEU A 272 13.42 1.38 14.81
N THR A 273 14.18 2.28 14.21
CA THR A 273 14.56 3.57 14.81
C THR A 273 14.19 4.71 13.87
N LEU A 274 13.64 5.80 14.40
CA LEU A 274 13.34 7.00 13.62
C LEU A 274 14.63 7.72 13.24
N ASP A 275 14.89 7.87 11.94
CA ASP A 275 16.02 8.65 11.40
C ASP A 275 15.60 10.09 11.11
N GLY A 276 14.40 10.28 10.58
CA GLY A 276 13.92 11.61 10.23
C GLY A 276 12.43 11.68 9.86
N VAL A 277 11.91 12.89 9.84
CA VAL A 277 10.54 13.25 9.46
C VAL A 277 10.62 14.33 8.38
N LEU A 278 9.86 14.14 7.30
CA LEU A 278 9.84 14.99 6.12
C LEU A 278 8.39 15.25 5.68
N ASP A 279 8.17 16.29 4.87
CA ASP A 279 6.90 16.61 4.21
C ASP A 279 5.69 16.66 5.18
N GLU A 280 5.89 17.30 6.32
CA GLU A 280 4.88 17.38 7.37
C GLU A 280 3.68 18.22 6.94
N SER A 281 2.49 17.75 7.29
CA SER A 281 1.25 18.50 7.12
C SER A 281 0.25 18.09 8.17
N ALA A 282 -0.47 19.06 8.73
CA ALA A 282 -1.54 18.81 9.69
C ALA A 282 -2.88 19.28 9.15
N ARG A 283 -3.92 18.49 9.40
CA ARG A 283 -5.29 18.76 9.01
C ARG A 283 -6.22 18.42 10.17
N SER A 284 -7.13 19.33 10.49
CA SER A 284 -8.21 19.06 11.44
C SER A 284 -9.43 18.54 10.68
N ILE A 285 -9.84 17.31 10.98
CA ILE A 285 -11.01 16.64 10.41
C ILE A 285 -11.94 16.31 11.57
N ASP A 286 -13.15 16.86 11.54
CA ASP A 286 -14.16 16.72 12.61
C ASP A 286 -13.64 17.10 14.02
N GLY A 287 -12.78 18.12 14.08
CA GLY A 287 -12.20 18.61 15.34
C GLY A 287 -11.06 17.76 15.90
N GLN A 288 -10.65 16.70 15.19
CA GLN A 288 -9.47 15.91 15.50
C GLN A 288 -8.34 16.27 14.54
N ASP A 289 -7.15 16.48 15.08
CA ASP A 289 -5.97 16.80 14.29
C ASP A 289 -5.30 15.52 13.80
N TRP A 290 -5.06 15.51 12.49
CA TRP A 290 -4.42 14.43 11.75
C TRP A 290 -3.14 14.96 11.14
N TYR A 291 -2.05 14.28 11.45
CA TYR A 291 -0.71 14.61 11.00
C TYR A 291 -0.30 13.61 9.92
N MET A 292 0.12 14.12 8.77
CA MET A 292 0.70 13.31 7.71
C MET A 292 2.16 13.71 7.55
N ALA A 293 3.05 12.73 7.57
CA ALA A 293 4.46 12.93 7.31
C ALA A 293 5.07 11.74 6.58
N THR A 294 6.18 12.00 5.90
CA THR A 294 7.06 10.98 5.38
C THR A 294 8.10 10.71 6.45
N VAL A 295 8.08 9.53 7.05
CA VAL A 295 9.06 9.11 8.04
C VAL A 295 10.13 8.25 7.38
N ARG A 296 11.39 8.51 7.73
CA ARG A 296 12.51 7.65 7.43
C ARG A 296 12.84 6.84 8.68
N LEU A 297 12.81 5.53 8.56
CA LEU A 297 13.05 4.56 9.62
C LEU A 297 14.27 3.73 9.23
N LEU A 298 15.16 3.44 10.18
CA LEU A 298 16.21 2.45 10.00
C LEU A 298 15.73 1.15 10.63
N ALA A 299 15.59 0.11 9.81
CA ALA A 299 15.31 -1.22 10.30
C ALA A 299 16.64 -1.96 10.50
N THR A 300 16.83 -2.53 11.68
CA THR A 300 18.05 -3.25 12.05
C THR A 300 17.68 -4.61 12.63
N GLY A 301 18.48 -5.63 12.33
CA GLY A 301 18.16 -6.99 12.73
C GLY A 301 19.05 -8.01 12.04
N PHE A 302 18.62 -9.28 12.07
CA PHE A 302 19.27 -10.32 11.29
C PHE A 302 18.51 -10.59 10.00
N MET A 303 19.22 -10.66 8.89
CA MET A 303 18.65 -10.96 7.58
C MET A 303 19.19 -12.29 7.06
N VAL A 304 18.31 -13.11 6.50
CA VAL A 304 18.67 -14.39 5.87
C VAL A 304 19.15 -14.12 4.45
N LEU A 305 20.30 -14.67 4.06
CA LEU A 305 20.84 -14.54 2.70
C LEU A 305 20.47 -15.74 1.83
N ALA A 306 20.85 -15.71 0.56
CA ALA A 306 20.77 -16.89 -0.30
C ALA A 306 21.79 -17.96 0.18
N GLY A 307 21.34 -18.87 1.05
CA GLY A 307 22.16 -19.92 1.66
C GLY A 307 21.83 -20.11 3.15
N PRO A 308 22.55 -20.99 3.88
CA PRO A 308 22.35 -21.21 5.31
C PRO A 308 23.05 -20.14 6.16
N SER A 309 23.06 -18.88 5.71
CA SER A 309 23.70 -17.76 6.41
C SER A 309 22.68 -16.67 6.72
N PHE A 310 22.86 -16.07 7.89
CA PHE A 310 22.21 -14.82 8.25
C PHE A 310 23.30 -13.85 8.71
N ILE A 311 23.04 -12.57 8.52
CA ILE A 311 23.96 -11.51 8.87
C ILE A 311 23.22 -10.42 9.65
N PRO A 312 23.89 -9.70 10.56
CA PRO A 312 23.34 -8.44 11.03
C PRO A 312 23.28 -7.48 9.84
N ALA A 313 22.12 -6.88 9.64
CA ALA A 313 21.85 -6.03 8.51
C ALA A 313 21.00 -4.85 8.93
N ALA A 314 21.11 -3.78 8.13
CA ALA A 314 20.22 -2.65 8.19
C ALA A 314 19.62 -2.35 6.82
N ASN A 315 18.46 -1.71 6.82
CA ASN A 315 17.96 -1.00 5.65
C ASN A 315 17.25 0.28 6.09
N ALA A 316 17.16 1.22 5.16
CA ALA A 316 16.33 2.40 5.31
C ALA A 316 14.96 2.14 4.70
N LEU A 317 13.95 2.60 5.39
CA LEU A 317 12.56 2.52 4.99
C LEU A 317 11.94 3.91 5.00
N GLU A 318 11.34 4.30 3.89
CA GLU A 318 10.54 5.52 3.83
C GLU A 318 9.06 5.16 3.77
N ALA A 319 8.31 5.63 4.77
CA ALA A 319 6.88 5.41 4.87
C ALA A 319 6.16 6.76 4.99
N ARG A 320 5.08 6.93 4.21
CA ARG A 320 4.12 8.00 4.48
C ARG A 320 3.17 7.49 5.56
N VAL A 321 3.12 8.18 6.67
CA VAL A 321 2.28 7.82 7.82
C VAL A 321 1.23 8.89 8.06
N LEU A 322 0.08 8.43 8.50
CA LEU A 322 -0.98 9.24 9.07
C LEU A 322 -1.01 8.95 10.56
N VAL A 323 -0.87 9.97 11.38
CA VAL A 323 -0.87 9.86 12.83
C VAL A 323 -1.94 10.78 13.37
N THR A 324 -2.68 10.29 14.35
CA THR A 324 -3.52 11.13 15.17
C THR A 324 -3.27 10.81 16.65
N GLN A 325 -3.43 11.82 17.49
CA GLN A 325 -3.41 11.68 18.94
C GLN A 325 -4.80 12.02 19.46
N ASP A 326 -5.47 11.03 20.04
CA ASP A 326 -6.74 11.24 20.74
C ASP A 326 -6.61 10.85 22.22
N LYS A 327 -7.73 10.92 22.96
CA LYS A 327 -7.79 10.53 24.38
C LYS A 327 -7.50 9.04 24.60
N THR A 328 -7.58 8.21 23.56
CA THR A 328 -7.35 6.76 23.58
C THR A 328 -5.93 6.38 23.18
N GLY A 329 -5.11 7.32 22.72
CA GLY A 329 -3.70 7.14 22.41
C GLY A 329 -3.32 7.55 20.99
N THR A 330 -2.09 7.21 20.61
CA THR A 330 -1.57 7.42 19.26
C THR A 330 -2.04 6.29 18.35
N ARG A 331 -2.54 6.64 17.16
CA ARG A 331 -2.90 5.65 16.14
C ARG A 331 -2.18 5.95 14.83
N PRO A 332 -0.98 5.40 14.60
CA PRO A 332 -0.33 5.53 13.32
C PRO A 332 -0.99 4.59 12.31
N SER A 333 -1.11 5.04 11.07
CA SER A 333 -1.52 4.24 9.91
C SER A 333 -0.54 4.50 8.78
N VAL A 334 -0.03 3.43 8.17
CA VAL A 334 0.85 3.53 7.01
C VAL A 334 0.00 3.78 5.78
N LEU A 335 0.20 4.92 5.12
CA LEU A 335 -0.51 5.28 3.89
C LEU A 335 0.16 4.66 2.67
N ARG A 336 1.49 4.67 2.65
CA ARG A 336 2.33 4.02 1.64
C ARG A 336 3.75 3.81 2.17
N CYS A 337 4.46 2.88 1.58
CA CYS A 337 5.84 2.57 1.96
C CYS A 337 6.65 2.27 0.70
N LYS A 338 7.81 2.94 0.55
CA LYS A 338 8.75 2.64 -0.53
C LYS A 338 9.47 1.31 -0.23
N PRO A 339 9.95 0.59 -1.27
CA PRO A 339 10.79 -0.58 -1.05
C PRO A 339 12.00 -0.22 -0.17
N PRO A 340 12.39 -1.09 0.79
CA PRO A 340 13.57 -0.85 1.62
C PRO A 340 14.84 -0.68 0.78
N GLN A 341 15.72 0.22 1.22
CA GLN A 341 16.97 0.54 0.54
C GLN A 341 18.18 0.22 1.42
N ALA A 342 19.31 -0.11 0.80
CA ALA A 342 20.58 -0.16 1.53
C ALA A 342 20.90 1.22 2.11
N LEU A 343 21.55 1.20 3.29
CA LEU A 343 22.11 2.39 3.92
C LEU A 343 23.37 2.84 3.18
N ASP A 344 23.58 4.15 3.11
CA ASP A 344 24.86 4.74 2.74
C ASP A 344 25.87 4.73 3.91
N ALA A 345 27.12 5.15 3.63
CA ALA A 345 28.19 5.14 4.63
C ALA A 345 27.93 6.07 5.84
N GLU A 346 27.23 7.19 5.62
CA GLU A 346 26.89 8.12 6.69
C GLU A 346 25.79 7.52 7.58
N GLU A 347 24.79 6.90 6.97
CA GLU A 347 23.70 6.19 7.63
C GLU A 347 24.16 5.01 8.47
N VAL A 348 25.12 4.23 7.97
CA VAL A 348 25.73 3.13 8.73
C VAL A 348 26.34 3.65 10.04
N SER A 349 26.91 4.86 10.05
CA SER A 349 27.47 5.46 11.26
C SER A 349 26.42 5.91 12.28
N ARG A 350 25.18 6.14 11.85
CA ARG A 350 24.04 6.51 12.71
C ARG A 350 23.34 5.30 13.31
N VAL A 351 23.45 4.13 12.69
CA VAL A 351 22.97 2.88 13.28
C VAL A 351 23.78 2.60 14.54
N LEU A 352 23.09 2.44 15.67
CA LEU A 352 23.71 2.17 16.96
C LEU A 352 24.77 1.05 16.84
N SER A 353 25.93 1.26 17.46
CA SER A 353 27.05 0.31 17.50
C SER A 353 26.73 -1.00 18.24
N THR A 354 25.47 -1.24 18.60
CA THR A 354 24.99 -2.45 19.29
C THR A 354 25.24 -3.76 18.53
N TRP A 355 25.69 -3.67 17.28
CA TRP A 355 26.06 -4.80 16.43
C TRP A 355 27.56 -5.12 16.44
N THR A 356 28.38 -4.34 17.15
CA THR A 356 29.78 -4.72 17.43
C THR A 356 29.80 -5.98 18.33
N ASN A 357 30.69 -6.92 18.04
CA ASN A 357 30.88 -8.17 18.80
C ASN A 357 29.66 -9.12 18.91
N TRP A 358 28.62 -8.98 18.09
CA TRP A 358 27.44 -9.86 18.14
C TRP A 358 27.80 -11.35 18.03
N GLN A 359 28.78 -11.70 17.21
CA GLN A 359 29.26 -13.09 17.07
C GLN A 359 29.83 -13.60 18.38
N GLN A 360 30.68 -12.80 19.05
CA GLN A 360 31.25 -13.16 20.34
C GLN A 360 30.18 -13.25 21.43
N GLU A 361 29.16 -12.38 21.42
CA GLU A 361 28.05 -12.45 22.39
C GLU A 361 27.17 -13.70 22.17
N VAL A 362 26.91 -14.08 20.92
CA VAL A 362 26.17 -15.30 20.56
C VAL A 362 27.00 -16.54 20.90
N GLU A 363 28.29 -16.59 20.52
CA GLU A 363 29.21 -17.69 20.83
C GLU A 363 29.44 -17.84 22.34
N ALA A 364 29.58 -16.75 23.10
CA ALA A 364 29.72 -16.79 24.55
C ALA A 364 28.44 -17.25 25.26
N SER A 365 27.27 -16.96 24.69
CA SER A 365 25.99 -17.43 25.22
C SER A 365 25.74 -18.91 24.92
N PHE A 366 26.41 -19.45 23.88
CA PHE A 366 26.25 -20.82 23.39
C PHE A 366 27.61 -21.43 23.03
N PRO A 367 28.51 -21.66 24.00
CA PRO A 367 29.83 -22.18 23.72
C PRO A 367 29.72 -23.57 23.07
N PRO A 368 30.58 -23.89 22.09
CA PRO A 368 30.49 -25.11 21.28
C PRO A 368 30.51 -26.41 22.10
N ASP A 369 30.97 -26.35 23.35
CA ASP A 369 31.06 -27.48 24.28
C ASP A 369 29.71 -27.97 24.85
N HIS A 370 28.60 -27.23 24.64
CA HIS A 370 27.27 -27.64 25.11
C HIS A 370 26.37 -28.30 24.05
N LEU A 371 26.86 -28.45 22.81
CA LEU A 371 26.23 -29.39 21.90
C LEU A 371 26.41 -30.80 22.48
N PRO A 372 25.35 -31.61 22.63
CA PRO A 372 25.49 -32.96 23.15
C PRO A 372 26.54 -33.67 22.31
N ARG A 373 27.71 -33.96 22.91
CA ARG A 373 28.74 -34.81 22.33
C ARG A 373 27.99 -36.01 21.77
N GLN A 374 28.08 -36.17 20.45
CA GLN A 374 27.45 -37.26 19.71
C GLN A 374 27.46 -38.51 20.58
N ALA A 375 26.26 -38.99 20.93
CA ALA A 375 26.13 -40.31 21.51
C ALA A 375 26.93 -41.25 20.60
N SER A 376 27.95 -41.88 21.19
CA SER A 376 28.91 -42.75 20.53
C SER A 376 28.21 -43.58 19.46
N ALA A 377 28.71 -43.47 18.22
CA ALA A 377 28.24 -44.22 17.08
C ALA A 377 28.32 -45.73 17.37
N LYS A 378 27.22 -46.29 17.86
CA LYS A 378 26.93 -47.72 17.76
C LYS A 378 25.62 -47.87 17.01
N THR A 379 25.77 -48.25 15.74
CA THR A 379 24.73 -48.84 14.88
C THR A 379 23.48 -47.99 14.66
N SER A 380 23.56 -47.05 13.74
CA SER A 380 22.38 -46.54 13.02
C SER A 380 22.66 -46.56 11.52
N THR A 381 21.96 -47.44 10.81
CA THR A 381 21.90 -47.51 9.35
C THR A 381 20.79 -46.58 8.85
N LEU A 382 21.01 -45.27 8.97
CA LEU A 382 20.18 -44.26 8.31
C LEU A 382 21.06 -43.44 7.36
N PRO A 383 20.54 -43.04 6.19
CA PRO A 383 21.31 -42.33 5.19
C PRO A 383 21.77 -40.98 5.74
N GLN A 384 23.06 -40.67 5.58
CA GLN A 384 23.64 -39.36 5.84
C GLN A 384 23.04 -38.34 4.86
N SER A 385 21.86 -37.82 5.18
CA SER A 385 21.29 -36.64 4.54
C SER A 385 21.69 -35.39 5.32
N ASP A 386 21.94 -34.26 4.63
CA ASP A 386 21.84 -32.80 4.91
C ASP A 386 21.41 -32.24 6.30
N SER A 387 21.45 -33.04 7.36
CA SER A 387 20.80 -32.81 8.65
C SER A 387 21.69 -32.07 9.64
N SER A 388 23.02 -32.15 9.53
CA SER A 388 23.94 -31.50 10.47
C SER A 388 23.97 -29.98 10.28
N ALA A 389 23.99 -29.51 9.03
CA ALA A 389 23.92 -28.09 8.72
C ALA A 389 22.56 -27.48 9.13
N ALA A 390 21.47 -28.18 8.85
CA ALA A 390 20.12 -27.73 9.25
C ALA A 390 19.95 -27.68 10.77
N ALA A 391 20.47 -28.67 11.51
CA ALA A 391 20.42 -28.68 12.97
C ALA A 391 21.30 -27.58 13.59
N LEU A 392 22.48 -27.33 13.03
CA LEU A 392 23.36 -26.24 13.49
C LEU A 392 22.71 -24.87 13.21
N SER A 393 22.17 -24.67 12.01
CA SER A 393 21.40 -23.46 11.69
C SER A 393 20.23 -23.25 12.64
N PHE A 394 19.49 -24.31 12.99
CA PHE A 394 18.37 -24.22 13.93
C PHE A 394 18.80 -23.85 15.36
N LEU A 395 19.90 -24.39 15.85
CA LEU A 395 20.43 -24.05 17.18
C LEU A 395 20.98 -22.62 17.23
N ILE A 396 21.67 -22.19 16.17
CA ILE A 396 22.11 -20.80 16.04
C ILE A 396 20.89 -19.86 15.97
N MET A 397 19.82 -20.26 15.28
CA MET A 397 18.57 -19.50 15.23
C MET A 397 17.93 -19.32 16.62
N MET A 398 17.87 -20.38 17.43
CA MET A 398 17.38 -20.29 18.81
C MET A 398 18.28 -19.40 19.69
N ALA A 399 19.59 -19.47 19.48
CA ALA A 399 20.56 -18.66 20.20
C ALA A 399 20.40 -17.16 19.92
N VAL A 400 20.24 -16.81 18.65
CA VAL A 400 20.03 -15.44 18.19
C VAL A 400 18.71 -14.87 18.71
N ASP A 401 17.63 -15.66 18.69
CA ASP A 401 16.32 -15.21 19.21
C ASP A 401 16.37 -14.95 20.72
N ALA A 402 17.00 -15.85 21.49
CA ALA A 402 17.21 -15.66 22.92
C ALA A 402 18.04 -14.41 23.24
N TRP A 403 19.07 -14.14 22.43
CA TRP A 403 19.90 -12.94 22.57
C TRP A 403 19.11 -11.65 22.28
N MET A 404 18.33 -11.62 21.19
CA MET A 404 17.48 -10.49 20.81
C MET A 404 16.44 -10.17 21.89
N ASN A 405 15.76 -11.18 22.42
CA ASN A 405 14.76 -11.01 23.48
C ASN A 405 15.38 -10.43 24.77
N ARG A 406 16.62 -10.82 25.09
CA ARG A 406 17.36 -10.28 26.24
C ARG A 406 17.73 -8.81 26.06
N LYS A 407 18.12 -8.39 24.85
CA LYS A 407 18.43 -6.98 24.55
C LYS A 407 17.18 -6.10 24.58
N ARG A 408 16.02 -6.59 24.11
CA ARG A 408 14.74 -5.85 24.19
C ARG A 408 14.23 -5.64 25.62
N SER A 409 14.58 -6.53 26.55
CA SER A 409 14.13 -6.46 27.95
C SER A 409 14.94 -5.51 28.84
N LYS A 410 16.03 -4.95 28.32
CA LYS A 410 16.94 -4.04 29.02
C LYS A 410 16.82 -2.65 28.42
#